data_AF-A0A3M2M045-F1
#
_entry.id   AF-A0A3M2M045-F1
#
_cell.length_a   1.000
_cell.length_b   1.000
_cell.length_c   1.000
_cell.angle_alpha   90.00
_cell.angle_beta   90.00
_cell.angle_gamma   90.00
#
_symmetry.space_group_name_H-M   'P 1'
#
loop_
_entity.id
_entity.type
_entity.pdbx_description
1 polymer ?
#
loop_
_entity_poly.entity_id
_entity_poly.type
_entity_poly.pdbx_seq_one_letter_code
_entity_poly.pdbx_strand_id
1 'polypeptide(L)'
;MCDDEAIKLGEFQALRQEITNRLTISYTILALGLAAFGTGFSVANRSSHVLAALSGISALLWLYWIDNSLSIHRIAAYIAVVLAPSLGTRDADALSWEMFFRNVCVGGDRADLVLFKNSQANRTGRIRPAQSADWYATILFGGAPPVLLSLYVGANAHHGSPPGLTVWAAAVVCAAIWAYAVRAFVRLVQERTVFRLAILSSRPPSAHPAH
;
A
#
# COMPACT_ATOMS: atom_id res chain seq x y z
N MET A 1 -9.86 34.43 -15.94
CA MET A 1 -10.37 33.63 -14.80
C MET A 1 -10.58 32.16 -15.16
N CYS A 2 -10.77 31.82 -16.44
CA CYS A 2 -10.86 30.43 -16.94
C CYS A 2 -9.52 29.64 -16.83
N ASP A 3 -8.38 30.33 -16.93
CA ASP A 3 -7.08 29.65 -17.04
C ASP A 3 -6.63 28.96 -15.75
N ASP A 4 -6.89 29.54 -14.57
CA ASP A 4 -6.49 28.96 -13.27
C ASP A 4 -7.22 27.62 -12.99
N GLU A 5 -8.46 27.49 -13.47
CA GLU A 5 -9.25 26.27 -13.33
C GLU A 5 -8.78 25.17 -14.28
N ALA A 6 -8.56 25.52 -15.55
CA ALA A 6 -7.99 24.59 -16.51
C ALA A 6 -6.63 24.06 -16.06
N ILE A 7 -5.80 24.90 -15.42
CA ILE A 7 -4.53 24.51 -14.82
C ILE A 7 -4.73 23.52 -13.67
N LYS A 8 -5.63 23.82 -12.71
CA LYS A 8 -5.90 22.93 -11.56
C LYS A 8 -6.52 21.60 -11.97
N LEU A 9 -7.40 21.60 -12.96
CA LEU A 9 -7.97 20.38 -13.52
C LEU A 9 -6.90 19.53 -14.23
N GLY A 10 -5.99 20.18 -14.97
CA GLY A 10 -4.84 19.52 -15.58
C GLY A 10 -3.89 18.92 -14.54
N GLU A 11 -3.58 19.66 -13.47
CA GLU A 11 -2.77 19.17 -12.35
C GLU A 11 -3.44 17.96 -11.68
N PHE A 12 -4.73 18.04 -11.41
CA PHE A 12 -5.51 16.94 -10.86
C PHE A 12 -5.46 15.68 -11.74
N GLN A 13 -5.66 15.82 -13.05
CA GLN A 13 -5.57 14.70 -13.99
C GLN A 13 -4.17 14.09 -14.03
N ALA A 14 -3.12 14.93 -14.04
CA ALA A 14 -1.74 14.47 -13.98
C ALA A 14 -1.45 13.69 -12.69
N LEU A 15 -1.93 14.16 -11.54
CA LEU A 15 -1.75 13.47 -10.26
C LEU A 15 -2.52 12.15 -10.19
N ARG A 16 -3.72 12.07 -10.77
CA ARG A 16 -4.47 10.80 -10.90
C ARG A 16 -3.73 9.79 -11.77
N GLN A 17 -3.16 10.24 -12.88
CA GLN A 17 -2.35 9.40 -13.74
C GLN A 17 -1.10 8.90 -13.01
N GLU A 18 -0.46 9.77 -12.22
CA GLU A 18 0.69 9.41 -11.40
C GLU A 18 0.34 8.38 -10.32
N ILE A 19 -0.81 8.50 -9.64
CA ILE A 19 -1.30 7.47 -8.72
C ILE A 19 -1.47 6.13 -9.44
N THR A 20 -2.06 6.14 -10.64
CA THR A 20 -2.28 4.93 -11.43
C THR A 20 -0.96 4.28 -11.82
N ASN A 21 0.02 5.07 -12.28
CA ASN A 21 1.37 4.60 -12.58
C ASN A 21 2.04 3.95 -11.36
N ARG A 22 1.92 4.59 -10.20
CA ARG A 22 2.47 4.05 -8.93
C ARG A 22 1.79 2.77 -8.47
N LEU A 23 0.48 2.62 -8.68
CA LEU A 23 -0.22 1.37 -8.42
C LEU A 23 0.29 0.25 -9.34
N THR A 24 0.47 0.53 -10.63
CA THR A 24 1.07 -0.42 -11.58
C THR A 24 2.44 -0.88 -11.12
N ILE A 25 3.32 0.05 -10.72
CA ILE A 25 4.65 -0.27 -10.16
C ILE A 25 4.50 -1.18 -8.93
N SER A 26 3.55 -0.89 -8.03
CA SER A 26 3.31 -1.69 -6.82
C SER A 26 2.93 -3.13 -7.14
N TYR A 27 2.08 -3.35 -8.15
CA TYR A 27 1.72 -4.70 -8.61
C TYR A 27 2.88 -5.41 -9.30
N THR A 28 3.72 -4.70 -10.06
CA THR A 28 4.93 -5.27 -10.66
C THR A 28 5.93 -5.74 -9.60
N ILE A 29 6.12 -4.97 -8.51
CA ILE A 29 6.95 -5.39 -7.37
C ILE A 29 6.40 -6.67 -6.74
N LEU A 30 5.08 -6.74 -6.55
CA LEU A 30 4.41 -7.93 -6.01
C LEU A 30 4.65 -9.17 -6.87
N ALA A 31 4.43 -9.05 -8.19
CA ALA A 31 4.66 -10.12 -9.13
C ALA A 31 6.13 -10.55 -9.18
N LEU A 32 7.06 -9.58 -9.21
CA LEU A 32 8.50 -9.85 -9.20
C LEU A 32 8.93 -10.58 -7.92
N GLY A 33 8.40 -10.16 -6.78
CA GLY A 33 8.64 -10.83 -5.50
C GLY A 33 8.19 -12.28 -5.51
N LEU A 34 6.95 -12.56 -5.93
CA LEU A 34 6.42 -13.91 -6.04
C LEU A 34 7.24 -14.79 -7.01
N ALA A 35 7.65 -14.24 -8.16
CA ALA A 35 8.49 -14.93 -9.11
C ALA A 35 9.89 -15.23 -8.53
N ALA A 36 10.48 -14.26 -7.81
CA ALA A 36 11.75 -14.45 -7.12
C ALA A 36 11.65 -15.53 -6.03
N PHE A 37 10.54 -15.59 -5.27
CA PHE A 37 10.31 -16.67 -4.31
C PHE A 37 10.25 -18.04 -5.00
N GLY A 38 9.43 -18.18 -6.04
CA GLY A 38 9.29 -19.46 -6.76
C GLY A 38 10.61 -19.96 -7.34
N THR A 39 11.38 -19.07 -7.95
CA THR A 39 12.70 -19.40 -8.52
C THR A 39 13.78 -19.62 -7.45
N GLY A 40 13.79 -18.82 -6.38
CA GLY A 40 14.72 -18.97 -5.27
C GLY A 40 14.54 -20.29 -4.53
N PHE A 41 13.29 -20.70 -4.26
CA PHE A 41 13.02 -21.98 -3.59
C PHE A 41 13.40 -23.19 -4.44
N SER A 42 13.25 -23.14 -5.77
CA SER A 42 13.62 -24.28 -6.63
C SER A 42 15.15 -24.51 -6.69
N VAL A 43 15.95 -23.46 -6.46
CA VAL A 43 17.42 -23.53 -6.45
C VAL A 43 18.00 -23.62 -5.03
N ALA A 44 17.19 -23.40 -3.98
CA ALA A 44 17.65 -23.38 -2.59
C ALA A 44 18.35 -24.69 -2.15
N ASN A 45 17.96 -25.84 -2.71
CA ASN A 45 18.61 -27.12 -2.42
C ASN A 45 20.05 -27.22 -2.96
N ARG A 46 20.45 -26.34 -3.89
CA ARG A 46 21.80 -26.32 -4.47
C ARG A 46 22.75 -25.37 -3.72
N SER A 47 22.23 -24.31 -3.11
CA SER A 47 23.03 -23.33 -2.38
C SER A 47 22.19 -22.62 -1.32
N SER A 48 22.59 -22.74 -0.06
CA SER A 48 21.95 -22.06 1.06
C SER A 48 22.05 -20.54 0.94
N HIS A 49 23.09 -20.01 0.30
CA HIS A 49 23.29 -18.56 0.10
C HIS A 49 22.18 -17.90 -0.72
N VAL A 50 21.47 -18.67 -1.55
CA VAL A 50 20.28 -18.17 -2.28
C VAL A 50 19.21 -17.68 -1.28
N LEU A 51 19.05 -18.33 -0.13
CA LEU A 51 18.08 -17.93 0.90
C LEU A 51 18.43 -16.57 1.53
N ALA A 52 19.72 -16.32 1.79
CA ALA A 52 20.18 -15.04 2.30
C ALA A 52 19.97 -13.91 1.26
N ALA A 53 20.34 -14.16 0.00
CA ALA A 53 20.10 -13.21 -1.08
C ALA A 53 18.61 -12.90 -1.25
N LEU A 54 17.76 -13.93 -1.22
CA LEU A 54 16.32 -13.79 -1.36
C LEU A 54 15.70 -13.03 -0.18
N SER A 55 16.21 -13.24 1.04
CA SER A 55 15.82 -12.48 2.23
C SER A 55 16.13 -10.99 2.06
N GLY A 56 17.35 -10.67 1.61
CA GLY A 56 17.76 -9.29 1.37
C GLY A 56 16.93 -8.62 0.29
N ILE A 57 16.76 -9.28 -0.86
CA ILE A 57 15.95 -8.77 -1.98
C ILE A 57 14.49 -8.56 -1.55
N SER A 58 13.90 -9.50 -0.81
CA SER A 58 12.54 -9.36 -0.30
C SER A 58 12.40 -8.14 0.62
N ALA A 59 13.37 -7.89 1.50
CA ALA A 59 13.34 -6.72 2.38
C ALA A 59 13.48 -5.40 1.60
N LEU A 60 14.32 -5.37 0.55
CA LEU A 60 14.46 -4.20 -0.33
C LEU A 60 13.21 -3.93 -1.17
N LEU A 61 12.60 -4.97 -1.74
CA LEU A 61 11.33 -4.86 -2.45
C LEU A 61 10.23 -4.34 -1.52
N TRP A 62 10.22 -4.79 -0.27
CA TRP A 62 9.29 -4.28 0.73
C TRP A 62 9.50 -2.78 1.01
N LEU A 63 10.75 -2.35 1.19
CA LEU A 63 11.10 -0.93 1.37
C LEU A 63 10.63 -0.08 0.19
N TYR A 64 10.89 -0.55 -1.04
CA TYR A 64 10.48 0.16 -2.24
C TYR A 64 8.94 0.24 -2.35
N TRP A 65 8.24 -0.84 -1.98
CA TRP A 65 6.79 -0.85 -1.89
C TRP A 65 6.25 0.13 -0.82
N ILE A 66 6.88 0.21 0.35
CA ILE A 66 6.53 1.14 1.43
C ILE A 66 6.67 2.60 0.96
N ASP A 67 7.79 2.94 0.31
CA ASP A 67 8.04 4.29 -0.20
C ASP A 67 7.02 4.69 -1.27
N ASN A 68 6.76 3.80 -2.22
CA ASN A 68 5.77 4.06 -3.27
C ASN A 68 4.36 4.22 -2.69
N SER A 69 3.99 3.38 -1.71
CA SER A 69 2.74 3.49 -0.98
C SER A 69 2.62 4.82 -0.26
N LEU A 70 3.70 5.32 0.34
CA LEU A 70 3.70 6.60 1.03
C LEU A 70 3.48 7.76 0.06
N SER A 71 4.13 7.71 -1.11
CA SER A 71 3.95 8.72 -2.15
C SER A 71 2.50 8.78 -2.65
N ILE A 72 1.86 7.63 -2.89
CA ILE A 72 0.42 7.57 -3.25
C ILE A 72 -0.43 8.26 -2.19
N HIS A 73 -0.18 8.01 -0.90
CA HIS A 73 -0.96 8.63 0.19
C HIS A 73 -0.76 10.14 0.26
N ARG A 74 0.46 10.63 0.02
CA ARG A 74 0.76 12.07 -0.03
C ARG A 74 0.04 12.76 -1.19
N ILE A 75 0.09 12.16 -2.39
CA ILE A 75 -0.62 12.69 -3.55
C ILE A 75 -2.13 12.71 -3.29
N ALA A 76 -2.68 11.61 -2.78
CA ALA A 76 -4.11 11.52 -2.46
C ALA A 76 -4.53 12.54 -1.39
N ALA A 77 -3.71 12.75 -0.36
CA ALA A 77 -3.97 13.77 0.67
C ALA A 77 -3.92 15.19 0.08
N TYR A 78 -2.95 15.49 -0.78
CA TYR A 78 -2.86 16.78 -1.46
C TYR A 78 -4.07 17.04 -2.36
N ILE A 79 -4.48 16.06 -3.17
CA ILE A 79 -5.71 16.15 -3.97
C ILE A 79 -6.91 16.42 -3.05
N ALA A 80 -7.07 15.65 -1.98
CA ALA A 80 -8.24 15.73 -1.12
C ALA A 80 -8.34 17.02 -0.29
N VAL A 81 -7.21 17.61 0.11
CA VAL A 81 -7.15 18.78 0.99
C VAL A 81 -7.01 20.09 0.21
N VAL A 82 -6.26 20.10 -0.89
CA VAL A 82 -5.94 21.32 -1.63
C VAL A 82 -6.77 21.44 -2.91
N LEU A 83 -6.68 20.45 -3.81
CA LEU A 83 -7.31 20.57 -5.13
C LEU A 83 -8.82 20.39 -5.07
N ALA A 84 -9.31 19.36 -4.39
CA ALA A 84 -10.73 18.99 -4.40
C ALA A 84 -11.67 20.11 -3.89
N PRO A 85 -11.38 20.83 -2.79
CA PRO A 85 -12.21 21.97 -2.38
C PRO A 85 -12.16 23.13 -3.38
N SER A 86 -10.99 23.37 -3.99
CA SER A 86 -10.82 24.47 -4.94
C SER A 86 -11.58 24.25 -6.26
N LEU A 87 -11.67 22.99 -6.69
CA LEU A 87 -12.43 22.58 -7.89
C LEU A 87 -13.93 22.45 -7.58
N GLY A 88 -14.31 21.83 -6.47
CA GLY A 88 -15.72 21.58 -6.13
C GLY A 88 -16.56 22.83 -5.81
N THR A 89 -15.94 23.97 -5.52
CA THR A 89 -16.65 25.26 -5.34
C THR A 89 -16.98 25.97 -6.65
N ARG A 90 -16.40 25.52 -7.78
CA ARG A 90 -16.51 26.19 -9.09
C ARG A 90 -17.05 25.30 -10.19
N ASP A 91 -16.69 24.01 -10.18
CA ASP A 91 -17.21 22.99 -11.09
C ASP A 91 -17.57 21.72 -10.28
N ALA A 92 -18.87 21.58 -9.98
CA ALA A 92 -19.40 20.46 -9.20
C ALA A 92 -19.37 19.12 -9.98
N ASP A 93 -19.31 19.16 -11.30
CA ASP A 93 -19.39 17.98 -12.16
C ASP A 93 -18.01 17.34 -12.40
N ALA A 94 -16.93 18.14 -12.36
CA ALA A 94 -15.55 17.68 -12.53
C ALA A 94 -15.12 16.61 -11.51
N LEU A 95 -15.73 16.60 -10.31
CA LEU A 95 -15.46 15.65 -9.23
C LEU A 95 -16.64 14.72 -8.91
N SER A 96 -17.67 14.68 -9.76
CA SER A 96 -18.93 13.97 -9.51
C SER A 96 -18.73 12.49 -9.14
N TRP A 97 -17.89 11.76 -9.86
CA TRP A 97 -17.59 10.34 -9.59
C TRP A 97 -16.78 10.13 -8.30
N GLU A 98 -15.91 11.07 -7.94
CA GLU A 98 -15.12 10.99 -6.72
C GLU A 98 -15.93 11.37 -5.50
N MET A 99 -16.80 12.38 -5.60
CA MET A 99 -17.79 12.69 -4.57
C MET A 99 -18.74 11.50 -4.37
N PHE A 100 -19.17 10.85 -5.45
CA PHE A 100 -19.95 9.62 -5.37
C PHE A 100 -19.22 8.54 -4.57
N PHE A 101 -17.98 8.19 -4.93
CA PHE A 101 -17.22 7.17 -4.20
C PHE A 101 -16.91 7.57 -2.75
N ARG A 102 -16.60 8.84 -2.51
CA ARG A 102 -16.35 9.34 -1.15
C ARG A 102 -17.60 9.20 -0.30
N ASN A 103 -18.77 9.53 -0.83
CA ASN A 103 -20.05 9.34 -0.14
C ASN A 103 -20.39 7.86 0.10
N VAL A 104 -20.07 6.98 -0.86
CA VAL A 104 -20.26 5.53 -0.78
C VAL A 104 -19.35 4.88 0.28
N CYS A 105 -18.09 5.30 0.38
CA CYS A 105 -17.10 4.71 1.28
C CYS A 105 -17.12 5.28 2.72
N VAL A 106 -17.64 6.50 2.92
CA VAL A 106 -17.66 7.18 4.23
C VAL A 106 -18.71 6.62 5.19
N GLY A 107 -19.74 5.94 4.69
CA GLY A 107 -20.83 5.44 5.51
C GLY A 107 -20.52 4.22 6.37
N GLY A 108 -19.40 3.51 6.15
CA GLY A 108 -19.06 2.23 6.82
C GLY A 108 -20.03 1.06 6.52
N ASP A 109 -21.32 1.36 6.34
CA ASP A 109 -22.45 0.44 6.26
C ASP A 109 -23.35 0.61 5.02
N ARG A 110 -23.05 1.51 4.06
CA ARG A 110 -24.08 1.89 3.05
C ARG A 110 -23.66 2.06 1.59
N ALA A 111 -22.55 1.46 1.14
CA ALA A 111 -22.39 1.26 -0.31
C ALA A 111 -23.56 0.44 -0.87
N ASP A 112 -23.97 -0.58 -0.11
CA ASP A 112 -25.09 -1.46 -0.41
C ASP A 112 -26.44 -0.72 -0.45
N LEU A 113 -26.63 0.26 0.44
CA LEU A 113 -27.88 1.01 0.56
C LEU A 113 -28.03 2.13 -0.49
N VAL A 114 -26.90 2.64 -1.00
CA VAL A 114 -26.89 3.59 -2.14
C VAL A 114 -27.05 2.85 -3.47
N LEU A 115 -26.35 1.72 -3.65
CA LEU A 115 -26.35 0.95 -4.91
C LEU A 115 -27.55 0.01 -5.08
N PHE A 116 -28.06 -0.59 -3.99
CA PHE A 116 -29.12 -1.61 -4.03
C PHE A 116 -30.36 -1.20 -3.25
N LYS A 117 -30.71 0.08 -3.27
CA LYS A 117 -31.83 0.71 -2.54
C LYS A 117 -33.16 -0.08 -2.60
N ASN A 118 -33.37 -0.90 -3.65
CA ASN A 118 -34.57 -1.73 -3.85
C ASN A 118 -34.36 -3.26 -3.88
N SER A 119 -33.14 -3.79 -3.69
CA SER A 119 -32.89 -5.24 -3.76
C SER A 119 -32.85 -5.86 -2.36
N GLN A 120 -34.03 -6.17 -1.81
CA GLN A 120 -34.14 -6.87 -0.51
C GLN A 120 -33.65 -8.33 -0.56
N ALA A 121 -33.40 -8.90 -1.75
CA ALA A 121 -33.23 -10.34 -1.92
C ALA A 121 -31.88 -10.93 -1.50
N ASN A 122 -30.86 -10.15 -1.11
CA ASN A 122 -29.58 -10.75 -0.69
C ASN A 122 -28.71 -9.86 0.24
N ARG A 123 -29.29 -9.37 1.34
CA ARG A 123 -28.61 -8.54 2.38
C ARG A 123 -27.54 -9.26 3.22
N THR A 124 -27.10 -10.46 2.82
CA THR A 124 -26.07 -11.22 3.52
C THR A 124 -24.66 -10.96 2.99
N GLY A 125 -24.53 -10.23 1.88
CA GLY A 125 -23.25 -9.80 1.35
C GLY A 125 -22.64 -8.69 2.19
N ARG A 126 -21.87 -9.03 3.24
CA ARG A 126 -20.95 -8.08 3.86
C ARG A 126 -20.04 -7.55 2.74
N ILE A 127 -20.28 -6.33 2.26
CA ILE A 127 -19.29 -5.56 1.51
C ILE A 127 -18.16 -5.32 2.49
N ARG A 128 -17.18 -6.25 2.51
CA ARG A 128 -15.98 -6.05 3.29
C ARG A 128 -15.37 -4.75 2.78
N PRO A 129 -15.00 -3.80 3.66
CA PRO A 129 -14.12 -2.71 3.23
C PRO A 129 -12.97 -3.39 2.50
N ALA A 130 -12.57 -2.87 1.34
CA ALA A 130 -11.46 -3.43 0.58
C ALA A 130 -10.24 -3.49 1.53
N GLN A 131 -10.08 -4.62 2.22
CA GLN A 131 -8.95 -4.93 3.06
C GLN A 131 -7.86 -5.09 2.03
N SER A 132 -7.14 -3.97 1.88
CA SER A 132 -6.39 -3.64 0.70
C SER A 132 -5.37 -4.74 0.42
N ALA A 133 -5.12 -5.00 -0.86
CA ALA A 133 -4.02 -5.85 -1.30
C ALA A 133 -2.71 -5.53 -0.55
N ASP A 134 -2.55 -4.29 -0.09
CA ASP A 134 -1.52 -3.81 0.83
C ASP A 134 -1.28 -4.70 2.06
N TRP A 135 -2.32 -5.24 2.70
CA TRP A 135 -2.14 -6.06 3.90
C TRP A 135 -1.49 -7.40 3.57
N TYR A 136 -1.92 -8.03 2.47
CA TYR A 136 -1.31 -9.25 1.96
C TYR A 136 0.12 -9.01 1.50
N ALA A 137 0.38 -7.88 0.81
CA ALA A 137 1.73 -7.46 0.44
C ALA A 137 2.63 -7.31 1.68
N THR A 138 2.10 -6.71 2.75
CA THR A 138 2.83 -6.51 4.00
C THR A 138 3.15 -7.84 4.70
N ILE A 139 2.19 -8.76 4.78
CA ILE A 139 2.44 -10.09 5.36
C ILE A 139 3.46 -10.86 4.53
N LEU A 140 3.28 -10.88 3.21
CA LEU A 140 4.15 -11.60 2.29
C LEU A 140 5.58 -11.08 2.38
N PHE A 141 5.79 -9.77 2.19
CA PHE A 141 7.12 -9.19 2.12
C PHE A 141 7.74 -8.85 3.46
N GLY A 142 6.93 -8.54 4.47
CA GLY A 142 7.42 -8.30 5.82
C GLY A 142 7.72 -9.59 6.59
N GLY A 143 6.95 -10.65 6.34
CA GLY A 143 7.12 -11.94 6.99
C GLY A 143 8.14 -12.86 6.32
N ALA A 144 8.34 -12.75 5.01
CA ALA A 144 9.25 -13.65 4.31
C ALA A 144 10.74 -13.53 4.69
N PRO A 145 11.33 -12.32 4.85
CA PRO A 145 12.74 -12.20 5.22
C PRO A 145 13.13 -12.96 6.51
N PRO A 146 12.44 -12.84 7.66
CA PRO A 146 12.81 -13.58 8.85
C PRO A 146 12.64 -15.09 8.68
N VAL A 147 11.65 -15.55 7.92
CA VAL A 147 11.46 -16.98 7.60
C VAL A 147 12.63 -17.49 6.76
N LEU A 148 12.99 -16.79 5.68
CA LEU A 148 14.11 -17.15 4.82
C LEU A 148 15.45 -17.12 5.57
N LEU A 149 15.64 -16.13 6.43
CA LEU A 149 16.86 -15.99 7.24
C LEU A 149 16.98 -17.12 8.28
N SER A 150 15.86 -17.52 8.88
CA SER A 150 15.81 -18.67 9.78
C SER A 150 16.14 -19.98 9.05
N LEU A 151 15.59 -20.18 7.84
CA LEU A 151 15.93 -21.31 6.99
C LEU A 151 17.41 -21.28 6.56
N TYR A 152 17.95 -20.11 6.24
CA TYR A 152 19.36 -19.93 5.89
C TYR A 152 20.28 -20.36 7.04
N VAL A 153 20.03 -19.86 8.26
CA VAL A 153 20.82 -20.21 9.44
C VAL A 153 20.68 -21.70 9.76
N GLY A 154 19.46 -22.24 9.74
CA GLY A 154 19.18 -23.65 10.00
C GLY A 154 19.86 -24.59 9.00
N ALA A 155 19.80 -24.26 7.70
CA ALA A 155 20.47 -25.02 6.65
C ALA A 155 21.99 -25.08 6.85
N ASN A 156 22.62 -23.96 7.25
CA ASN A 156 24.06 -23.93 7.49
C ASN A 156 24.45 -24.62 8.81
N ALA A 157 23.60 -24.59 9.84
CA ALA A 157 23.85 -25.28 11.10
C ALA A 157 23.79 -26.83 10.97
N HIS A 158 22.97 -27.35 10.05
CA HIS A 158 22.84 -28.80 9.81
C HIS A 158 24.12 -29.43 9.21
N HIS A 159 25.03 -28.65 8.63
CA HIS A 159 26.26 -29.16 7.99
C HIS A 159 27.38 -29.52 8.99
N GLY A 160 27.10 -29.57 10.30
CA GLY A 160 27.98 -30.14 11.32
C GLY A 160 29.19 -29.28 11.74
N SER A 161 29.49 -28.21 11.00
CA SER A 161 30.48 -27.19 11.38
C SER A 161 29.77 -25.95 11.92
N PRO A 162 30.34 -25.24 12.92
CA PRO A 162 29.81 -23.95 13.34
C PRO A 162 29.71 -23.02 12.13
N PRO A 163 28.62 -22.23 12.00
CA PRO A 163 28.45 -21.36 10.85
C PRO A 163 29.64 -20.41 10.76
N GLY A 164 30.29 -20.39 9.60
CA GLY A 164 31.42 -19.50 9.36
C GLY A 164 31.04 -18.03 9.52
N LEU A 165 32.03 -17.17 9.76
CA LEU A 165 31.83 -15.72 9.93
C LEU A 165 31.03 -15.08 8.77
N THR A 166 31.17 -15.62 7.55
CA THR A 166 30.43 -15.18 6.36
C THR A 166 28.92 -15.40 6.47
N VAL A 167 28.48 -16.51 7.09
CA VAL A 167 27.06 -16.83 7.31
C VAL A 167 26.45 -15.83 8.29
N TRP A 168 27.13 -15.59 9.40
CA TRP A 168 26.69 -14.63 10.40
C TRP A 168 26.69 -13.19 9.86
N ALA A 169 27.73 -12.79 9.12
CA ALA A 169 27.77 -11.47 8.50
C ALA A 169 26.59 -11.27 7.53
N ALA A 170 26.30 -12.24 6.66
CA ALA A 170 25.17 -12.18 5.74
C ALA A 170 23.82 -12.12 6.49
N ALA A 171 23.65 -12.94 7.53
CA ALA A 171 22.45 -12.92 8.37
C ALA A 171 22.26 -11.57 9.08
N VAL A 172 23.31 -11.01 9.67
CA VAL A 172 23.25 -9.70 10.36
C VAL A 172 22.88 -8.59 9.38
N VAL A 173 23.49 -8.55 8.19
CA VAL A 173 23.16 -7.54 7.17
C VAL A 173 21.70 -7.66 6.72
N CYS A 174 21.22 -8.88 6.43
CA CYS A 174 19.83 -9.09 6.02
C CYS A 174 18.85 -8.74 7.14
N ALA A 175 19.15 -9.09 8.38
CA ALA A 175 18.34 -8.74 9.54
C ALA A 175 18.30 -7.22 9.77
N ALA A 176 19.42 -6.52 9.58
CA ALA A 176 19.47 -5.05 9.68
C ALA A 176 18.62 -4.37 8.61
N ILE A 177 18.69 -4.83 7.35
CA ILE A 177 17.84 -4.31 6.27
C ILE A 177 16.36 -4.56 6.57
N TRP A 178 16.01 -5.75 7.06
CA TRP A 178 14.65 -6.07 7.47
C TRP A 178 14.16 -5.20 8.64
N ALA A 179 14.97 -5.01 9.67
CA ALA A 179 14.63 -4.16 10.81
C ALA A 179 14.42 -2.70 10.37
N TYR A 180 15.24 -2.21 9.44
CA TYR A 180 15.03 -0.90 8.82
C TYR A 180 13.71 -0.84 8.05
N ALA A 181 13.36 -1.89 7.28
CA ALA A 181 12.07 -2.00 6.60
C ALA A 181 10.87 -1.98 7.55
N VAL A 182 10.95 -2.70 8.67
CA VAL A 182 9.91 -2.68 9.73
C VAL A 182 9.76 -1.26 10.29
N ARG A 183 10.86 -0.57 10.58
CA ARG A 183 10.81 0.82 11.07
C ARG A 183 10.16 1.76 10.06
N ALA A 184 10.50 1.62 8.78
CA ALA A 184 9.88 2.40 7.70
C ALA A 184 8.38 2.10 7.59
N PHE A 185 7.98 0.83 7.73
CA PHE A 185 6.57 0.42 7.72
C PHE A 185 5.78 1.02 8.90
N VAL A 186 6.34 0.97 10.12
CA VAL A 186 5.71 1.60 11.29
C VAL A 186 5.51 3.10 11.07
N ARG A 187 6.50 3.79 10.49
CA ARG A 187 6.37 5.20 10.12
C ARG A 187 5.26 5.43 9.09
N LEU A 188 5.15 4.58 8.08
CA LEU A 188 4.04 4.64 7.10
C LEU A 188 2.68 4.51 7.79
N VAL A 189 2.51 3.55 8.71
CA VAL A 189 1.25 3.36 9.46
C VAL A 189 0.89 4.60 10.29
N GLN A 190 1.88 5.24 10.90
CA GLN A 190 1.70 6.50 11.62
C GLN A 190 1.29 7.65 10.67
N GLU A 191 2.01 7.84 9.56
CA GLU A 191 1.71 8.90 8.57
C GLU A 191 0.32 8.71 7.94
N ARG A 192 -0.09 7.47 7.64
CA ARG A 192 -1.45 7.15 7.13
C ARG A 192 -2.55 7.63 8.07
N THR A 193 -2.34 7.52 9.38
CA THR A 193 -3.31 7.97 10.39
C THR A 193 -3.46 9.49 10.35
N VAL A 194 -2.35 10.22 10.23
CA VAL A 194 -2.34 11.69 10.11
C VAL A 194 -3.04 12.14 8.83
N PHE A 195 -2.76 11.51 7.68
CA PHE A 195 -3.45 11.85 6.43
C PHE A 195 -4.95 11.62 6.52
N ARG A 196 -5.36 10.50 7.12
CA ARG A 196 -6.79 10.20 7.32
C ARG A 196 -7.46 11.27 8.18
N LEU A 197 -6.82 11.73 9.25
CA LEU A 197 -7.34 12.79 10.10
C LEU A 197 -7.43 14.12 9.35
N ALA A 198 -6.39 14.51 8.60
CA ALA A 198 -6.38 15.74 7.81
C ALA A 198 -7.50 15.77 6.75
N ILE A 199 -7.74 14.64 6.08
CA ILE A 199 -8.81 14.47 5.09
C ILE A 199 -10.20 14.57 5.74
N LEU A 200 -10.35 14.10 6.97
CA LEU A 200 -11.61 14.19 7.70
C LEU A 200 -11.86 15.61 8.23
N SER A 201 -10.81 16.31 8.70
CA SER A 201 -10.93 17.67 9.23
C SER A 201 -11.12 18.74 8.16
N SER A 202 -10.68 18.50 6.91
CA SER A 202 -10.89 19.44 5.80
C SER A 202 -12.33 19.44 5.25
N ARG A 203 -13.23 18.68 5.87
CA ARG A 203 -14.63 18.59 5.45
C ARG A 203 -15.43 19.82 5.93
N PRO A 204 -16.20 20.50 5.07
CA PRO A 204 -17.19 21.44 5.54
C PRO A 204 -18.26 20.69 6.36
N PRO A 205 -18.78 21.27 7.46
CA PRO A 205 -19.88 20.66 8.21
C PRO A 205 -21.03 20.41 7.25
N SER A 206 -21.45 19.15 7.13
CA SER A 206 -22.59 18.77 6.30
C SER A 206 -23.78 19.60 6.75
N ALA A 207 -24.30 20.43 5.85
CA ALA A 207 -25.58 21.11 6.05
C ALA A 207 -26.60 20.05 6.48
N HIS A 208 -27.18 20.24 7.66
CA HIS A 208 -28.27 19.41 8.14
C HIS A 208 -29.32 19.31 7.03
N PRO A 209 -29.81 18.11 6.67
CA PRO A 209 -31.00 18.02 5.84
C PRO A 209 -32.11 18.73 6.60
N ALA A 210 -32.58 19.86 6.07
CA ALA A 210 -33.80 20.47 6.53
C ALA A 210 -34.91 19.44 6.35
N HIS A 211 -35.50 19.03 7.48
CA HIS A 211 -36.66 18.15 7.54
C HIS A 211 -37.90 18.83 6.94
#